data_AF-A0A2W0BKI3-F1
#
_entry.id   AF-A0A2W0BKI3-F1
#
_cell.length_a   1.000
_cell.length_b   1.000
_cell.length_c   1.000
_cell.angle_alpha   90.00
_cell.angle_beta   90.00
_cell.angle_gamma   90.00
#
_symmetry.space_group_name_H-M   'P 1'
#
loop_
_entity.id
_entity.type
_entity.pdbx_description
1 polymer ?
#
loop_
_entity_poly.entity_id
_entity_poly.type
_entity_poly.pdbx_seq_one_letter_code
_entity_poly.pdbx_strand_id
1 'polypeptide(L)'
;MQDVANVWPMVWPNRATLIPILVGIVVFEWVILSFWYSGRLARKEAEIRLQDRQLADYRVATPAEAKARIEALEQWLRRFEPRQLTDDQQKILRERGRVYEHQELTIIFETGSDCATYAAAFEAALREAGWNVHNWQIVNPPRRPMSGIAV
;
A
#
# COMPACT_ATOMS: atom_id res chain seq x y z
N MET A 1 -10.32 -62.16 -4.17
CA MET A 1 -9.46 -62.81 -3.15
C MET A 1 -8.94 -64.20 -3.58
N GLN A 2 -9.32 -64.75 -4.73
CA GLN A 2 -8.76 -66.03 -5.23
C GLN A 2 -7.41 -65.85 -5.96
N ASP A 3 -7.13 -64.67 -6.54
CA ASP A 3 -5.87 -64.44 -7.26
C ASP A 3 -4.63 -64.42 -6.33
N VAL A 4 -4.78 -63.96 -5.09
CA VAL A 4 -3.68 -63.90 -4.12
C VAL A 4 -3.26 -65.30 -3.65
N ALA A 5 -4.20 -66.25 -3.63
CA ALA A 5 -3.95 -67.64 -3.22
C ALA A 5 -3.17 -68.44 -4.29
N ASN A 6 -3.37 -68.12 -5.58
CA ASN A 6 -2.68 -68.79 -6.69
C ASN A 6 -1.25 -68.28 -6.93
N VAL A 7 -0.88 -67.12 -6.39
CA VAL A 7 0.50 -66.60 -6.47
C VAL A 7 1.43 -67.36 -5.51
N TRP A 8 0.91 -67.83 -4.38
CA TRP A 8 1.67 -68.39 -3.26
C TRP A 8 2.62 -69.56 -3.61
N PRO A 9 2.24 -70.57 -4.43
CA PRO A 9 3.17 -71.65 -4.80
C PRO A 9 4.30 -71.21 -5.75
N MET A 10 4.17 -70.05 -6.42
CA MET A 10 5.19 -69.52 -7.34
C MET A 10 6.26 -68.66 -6.63
N VAL A 11 5.97 -68.16 -5.43
CA VAL A 11 6.88 -67.32 -4.62
C VAL A 11 7.96 -68.18 -3.93
N TRP A 12 7.64 -69.42 -3.59
CA TRP A 12 8.53 -70.32 -2.83
C TRP A 12 9.85 -70.70 -3.54
N PRO A 13 9.87 -70.99 -4.86
CA PRO A 13 11.10 -71.28 -5.60
C PRO A 13 11.96 -70.04 -5.88
N ASN A 14 11.34 -68.87 -6.02
CA ASN A 14 11.97 -67.63 -6.50
C ASN A 14 12.19 -66.59 -5.39
N ARG A 15 12.29 -67.03 -4.13
CA ARG A 15 12.50 -66.13 -2.98
C ARG A 15 13.74 -65.25 -3.13
N ALA A 16 14.81 -65.81 -3.71
CA ALA A 16 16.08 -65.12 -3.92
C ALA A 16 15.97 -63.90 -4.85
N THR A 17 15.00 -63.87 -5.78
CA THR A 17 14.78 -62.74 -6.70
C THR A 17 13.71 -61.79 -6.19
N LEU A 18 12.69 -62.28 -5.46
CA LEU A 18 11.61 -61.44 -4.94
C LEU A 18 12.04 -60.56 -3.75
N ILE A 19 12.89 -61.07 -2.87
CA ILE A 19 13.41 -60.31 -1.72
C ILE A 19 14.15 -59.04 -2.16
N PRO A 20 15.15 -59.06 -3.06
CA PRO A 20 15.85 -57.84 -3.47
C PRO A 20 14.95 -56.87 -4.23
N ILE A 21 13.94 -57.35 -4.96
CA ILE A 21 12.96 -56.47 -5.61
C ILE A 21 12.12 -55.72 -4.57
N LEU A 22 11.59 -56.42 -3.56
CA LEU A 22 10.83 -55.79 -2.48
C LEU A 22 11.69 -54.80 -1.68
N VAL A 23 12.92 -55.19 -1.34
CA VAL A 23 13.86 -54.29 -0.66
C VAL A 23 14.16 -53.08 -1.53
N GLY A 24 14.35 -53.28 -2.84
CA GLY A 24 14.57 -52.20 -3.80
C GLY A 24 13.40 -51.21 -3.84
N ILE A 25 12.16 -51.68 -3.84
CA ILE A 25 10.96 -50.82 -3.80
C ILE A 25 10.93 -49.99 -2.51
N VAL A 26 11.15 -50.63 -1.35
CA VAL A 26 11.13 -49.93 -0.04
C VAL A 26 12.24 -48.88 0.03
N VAL A 27 13.45 -49.20 -0.43
CA VAL A 27 14.56 -48.24 -0.47
C VAL A 27 14.27 -47.10 -1.43
N PHE A 28 13.66 -47.39 -2.58
CA PHE A 28 13.31 -46.38 -3.57
C PHE A 28 12.26 -45.40 -3.03
N GLU A 29 11.19 -45.90 -2.39
CA GLU A 29 10.19 -45.07 -1.73
C GLU A 29 10.81 -44.21 -0.62
N TRP A 30 11.71 -44.78 0.19
CA TRP A 30 12.44 -44.06 1.22
C TRP A 30 13.29 -42.92 0.66
N VAL A 31 14.00 -43.16 -0.45
CA VAL A 31 14.82 -42.14 -1.12
C VAL A 31 13.95 -40.99 -1.63
N ILE A 32 12.82 -41.29 -2.27
CA ILE A 32 11.89 -40.27 -2.76
C ILE A 32 11.36 -39.42 -1.60
N LEU A 33 10.89 -40.07 -0.53
CA LEU A 33 10.37 -39.37 0.65
C LEU A 33 11.45 -38.51 1.31
N SER A 34 12.66 -39.04 1.52
CA SER A 34 13.76 -38.29 2.14
C SER A 34 14.18 -37.08 1.30
N PHE A 35 14.17 -37.20 -0.03
CA PHE A 35 14.46 -36.08 -0.95
C PHE A 35 13.36 -35.00 -0.89
N TRP A 36 12.09 -35.38 -0.84
CA TRP A 36 10.99 -34.43 -0.69
C TRP A 36 11.02 -33.72 0.67
N TYR A 37 11.32 -34.46 1.75
CA TYR A 37 11.45 -33.89 3.09
C TYR A 37 12.67 -32.95 3.20
N SER A 38 13.81 -33.30 2.61
CA SER A 38 15.00 -32.45 2.61
C SER A 38 14.79 -31.15 1.81
N GLY A 39 14.07 -31.21 0.68
CA GLY A 39 13.68 -30.02 -0.08
C GLY A 39 12.75 -29.08 0.70
N ARG A 40 11.79 -29.64 1.46
CA ARG A 40 10.93 -28.83 2.36
C ARG A 40 11.71 -28.17 3.49
N LEU A 41 12.63 -28.91 4.11
CA LEU A 41 13.51 -28.39 5.16
C LEU A 41 14.39 -27.27 4.62
N ALA A 42 15.04 -27.45 3.47
CA ALA A 42 15.88 -26.43 2.85
C ALA A 42 15.12 -25.13 2.55
N ARG A 43 13.86 -25.24 2.10
CA ARG A 43 13.01 -24.08 1.84
C ARG A 43 12.63 -23.33 3.12
N LYS A 44 12.35 -24.04 4.21
CA LYS A 44 12.05 -23.43 5.51
C LYS A 44 13.27 -22.81 6.16
N GLU A 45 14.45 -23.44 6.04
CA GLU A 45 15.73 -22.89 6.48
C GLU A 45 16.08 -21.58 5.76
N ALA A 46 15.77 -21.49 4.46
CA ALA A 46 15.98 -20.28 3.67
C ALA A 46 15.00 -19.16 4.06
N GLU A 47 13.74 -19.52 4.35
CA GLU A 47 12.70 -18.58 4.81
C GLU A 47 13.04 -18.01 6.19
N ILE A 48 13.48 -18.86 7.13
CA ILE A 48 13.94 -18.43 8.47
C ILE A 48 15.15 -17.51 8.35
N ARG A 49 16.14 -17.87 7.52
CA ARG A 49 17.33 -17.02 7.31
C ARG A 49 16.99 -15.66 6.70
N LEU A 50 15.98 -15.58 5.84
CA LEU A 50 15.49 -14.32 5.29
C LEU A 50 14.80 -13.47 6.37
N GLN A 51 13.94 -14.08 7.18
CA GLN A 51 13.25 -13.41 8.27
C GLN A 51 14.22 -12.94 9.37
N ASP A 52 15.22 -13.75 9.73
CA ASP A 52 16.23 -13.39 10.71
C ASP A 52 17.09 -12.22 10.23
N ARG A 53 17.44 -12.16 8.93
CA ARG A 53 18.13 -10.99 8.35
C ARG A 53 17.27 -9.74 8.42
N GLN A 54 15.99 -9.85 8.10
CA GLN A 54 15.07 -8.71 8.20
C GLN A 54 14.92 -8.25 9.66
N LEU A 55 14.75 -9.17 10.61
CA LEU A 55 14.68 -8.85 12.03
C LEU A 55 15.99 -8.26 12.57
N ALA A 56 17.14 -8.73 12.09
CA ALA A 56 18.44 -8.15 12.40
C ALA A 56 18.55 -6.72 11.84
N ASP A 57 18.16 -6.50 10.58
CA ASP A 57 18.14 -5.17 9.97
C ASP A 57 17.19 -4.21 10.70
N TYR A 58 16.01 -4.68 11.13
CA TYR A 58 15.08 -3.91 11.95
C TYR A 58 15.59 -3.64 13.37
N ARG A 59 16.38 -4.54 13.96
CA ARG A 59 17.03 -4.33 15.25
C ARG A 59 18.21 -3.36 15.18
N VAL A 60 18.89 -3.28 14.03
CA VAL A 60 20.02 -2.38 13.79
C VAL A 60 19.54 -0.99 13.33
N ALA A 61 18.36 -0.89 12.71
CA ALA A 61 17.65 0.37 12.54
C ALA A 61 17.31 0.90 13.94
N THR A 62 18.18 1.75 14.48
CA THR A 62 18.04 2.26 15.83
C THR A 62 16.69 2.97 15.96
N PRO A 63 16.00 2.88 17.11
CA PRO A 63 14.75 3.59 17.34
C PRO A 63 14.90 5.12 17.12
N ALA A 64 16.14 5.63 17.17
CA ALA A 64 16.48 7.00 16.79
C ALA A 64 16.35 7.26 15.28
N GLU A 65 16.77 6.35 14.41
CA GLU A 65 16.63 6.49 12.95
C GLU A 65 15.18 6.38 12.49
N ALA A 66 14.40 5.47 13.09
CA ALA A 66 12.98 5.37 12.81
C ALA A 66 12.24 6.66 13.21
N LYS A 67 12.55 7.22 14.39
CA LYS A 67 12.04 8.52 14.83
C LYS A 67 12.47 9.65 13.92
N ALA A 68 13.75 9.71 13.53
CA ALA A 68 14.25 10.74 12.62
C ALA A 68 13.56 10.69 11.24
N ARG A 69 13.26 9.49 10.74
CA ARG A 69 12.53 9.31 9.47
C ARG A 69 11.06 9.68 9.59
N ILE A 70 10.41 9.35 10.71
CA ILE A 70 9.04 9.78 11.00
C ILE A 70 8.99 11.30 11.12
N GLU A 71 9.94 11.91 11.83
CA GLU A 71 9.99 13.37 12.03
C GLU A 71 10.30 14.10 10.73
N ALA A 72 11.17 13.55 9.87
CA ALA A 72 11.39 14.08 8.52
C ALA A 72 10.13 13.97 7.64
N LEU A 73 9.37 12.88 7.77
CA LEU A 73 8.09 12.70 7.07
C LEU A 73 7.02 13.64 7.61
N GLU A 74 6.95 13.88 8.92
CA GLU A 74 6.05 14.85 9.54
C GLU A 74 6.42 16.29 9.16
N GLN A 75 7.70 16.65 9.10
CA GLN A 75 8.14 17.95 8.62
C GLN A 75 7.82 18.16 7.14
N TRP A 76 7.98 17.11 6.33
CA TRP A 76 7.53 17.13 4.94
C TRP A 76 6.02 17.27 4.87
N LEU A 77 5.26 16.52 5.67
CA LEU A 77 3.81 16.60 5.72
C LEU A 77 3.33 17.99 6.16
N ARG A 78 3.96 18.62 7.15
CA ARG A 78 3.66 20.01 7.58
C ARG A 78 3.85 21.05 6.48
N ARG A 79 4.70 20.77 5.48
CA ARG A 79 4.82 21.63 4.29
C ARG A 79 3.61 21.48 3.35
N PHE A 80 2.90 20.36 3.42
CA PHE A 80 1.74 20.02 2.58
C PHE A 80 0.40 19.96 3.33
N GLU A 81 0.40 20.05 4.67
CA GLU A 81 -0.77 20.28 5.51
C GLU A 81 -1.46 21.57 5.08
N PRO A 82 -2.78 21.65 5.27
CA PRO A 82 -3.62 22.50 4.47
C PRO A 82 -3.27 23.97 4.56
N ARG A 83 -2.96 24.52 3.38
CA ARG A 83 -2.64 25.92 3.15
C ARG A 83 -3.88 26.73 3.50
N GLN A 84 -3.97 27.28 4.69
CA GLN A 84 -4.82 28.45 4.88
C GLN A 84 -4.22 29.61 4.10
N LEU A 85 -5.07 30.50 3.58
CA LEU A 85 -4.63 31.75 2.97
C LEU A 85 -3.88 32.57 4.03
N THR A 86 -2.59 32.86 3.78
CA THR A 86 -1.82 33.70 4.72
C THR A 86 -2.36 35.12 4.75
N ASP A 87 -2.16 35.84 5.85
CA ASP A 87 -2.68 37.21 6.02
C ASP A 87 -2.22 38.16 4.89
N ASP A 88 -0.98 38.00 4.43
CA ASP A 88 -0.43 38.74 3.30
C ASP A 88 -1.17 38.42 1.99
N GLN A 89 -1.50 37.16 1.73
CA GLN A 89 -2.26 36.77 0.55
C GLN A 89 -3.69 37.31 0.60
N GLN A 90 -4.34 37.27 1.76
CA GLN A 90 -5.67 37.86 1.94
C GLN A 90 -5.64 39.38 1.73
N LYS A 91 -4.58 40.05 2.21
CA LYS A 91 -4.38 41.49 1.98
C LYS A 91 -4.22 41.80 0.49
N ILE A 92 -3.39 41.06 -0.23
CA ILE A 92 -3.20 41.24 -1.67
C ILE A 92 -4.52 40.99 -2.44
N LEU A 93 -5.27 39.95 -2.06
CA LEU A 93 -6.58 39.65 -2.65
C LEU A 93 -7.57 40.79 -2.44
N ARG A 94 -7.61 41.37 -1.24
CA ARG A 94 -8.47 42.52 -0.94
C ARG A 94 -8.07 43.76 -1.72
N GLU A 95 -6.78 44.08 -1.75
CA GLU A 95 -6.26 45.25 -2.45
C GLU A 95 -6.49 45.18 -3.96
N ARG A 96 -6.27 44.01 -4.57
CA ARG A 96 -6.52 43.80 -6.00
C ARG A 96 -7.99 43.60 -6.34
N GLY A 97 -8.77 43.02 -5.42
CA GLY A 97 -10.19 42.77 -5.61
C GLY A 97 -11.02 44.06 -5.70
N ARG A 98 -10.65 45.10 -4.94
CA ARG A 98 -11.34 46.41 -4.96
C ARG A 98 -11.38 47.08 -6.33
N VAL A 99 -10.50 46.72 -7.26
CA VAL A 99 -10.48 47.27 -8.62
C VAL A 99 -11.70 46.81 -9.45
N TYR A 100 -12.34 45.71 -9.04
CA TYR A 100 -13.41 45.04 -9.78
C TYR A 100 -14.68 44.87 -8.93
N GLU A 101 -15.00 45.85 -8.09
CA GLU A 101 -16.21 45.86 -7.27
C GLU A 101 -17.46 45.50 -8.10
N HIS A 102 -18.38 44.72 -7.51
CA HIS A 102 -19.63 44.23 -8.10
C HIS A 102 -19.51 43.12 -9.17
N GLN A 103 -18.34 42.53 -9.38
CA GLN A 103 -18.25 41.33 -10.22
C GLN A 103 -18.73 40.07 -9.49
N GLU A 104 -19.36 39.17 -10.27
CA GLU A 104 -19.77 37.85 -9.81
C GLU A 104 -18.62 36.87 -9.97
N LEU A 105 -18.26 36.17 -8.90
CA LEU A 105 -17.28 35.09 -8.93
C LEU A 105 -17.89 33.80 -8.39
N THR A 106 -17.67 32.72 -9.13
CA THR A 106 -18.01 31.38 -8.67
C THR A 106 -16.75 30.65 -8.22
N ILE A 107 -16.72 30.22 -6.96
CA ILE A 107 -15.68 29.35 -6.42
C ILE A 107 -16.22 27.93 -6.41
N ILE A 108 -15.49 27.04 -7.09
CA ILE A 108 -15.83 25.62 -7.14
C ILE A 108 -14.76 24.86 -6.37
N PHE A 109 -15.18 24.06 -5.38
CA PHE A 109 -14.27 23.25 -4.58
C PHE A 109 -14.70 21.79 -4.51
N GLU A 110 -13.69 20.91 -4.42
CA GLU A 110 -13.90 19.47 -4.32
C GLU A 110 -14.15 18.99 -2.90
N THR A 111 -14.76 17.81 -2.79
CA THR A 111 -14.97 17.14 -1.50
C THR A 111 -13.68 16.41 -1.12
N GLY A 112 -12.84 17.05 -0.33
CA GLY A 112 -11.53 16.55 0.08
C GLY A 112 -10.99 17.31 1.30
N SER A 113 -9.85 16.86 1.84
CA SER A 113 -9.24 17.53 2.99
C SER A 113 -8.79 18.93 2.60
N ASP A 114 -9.55 19.91 3.10
CA ASP A 114 -9.21 21.33 3.24
C ASP A 114 -9.56 22.29 2.09
N CYS A 115 -10.10 21.80 0.98
CA CYS A 115 -10.61 22.65 -0.09
C CYS A 115 -11.77 23.56 0.38
N ALA A 116 -12.61 23.07 1.30
CA ALA A 116 -13.71 23.84 1.89
C ALA A 116 -13.21 25.02 2.74
N THR A 117 -12.18 24.80 3.56
CA THR A 117 -11.56 25.84 4.39
C THR A 117 -10.90 26.91 3.52
N TYR A 118 -10.24 26.49 2.43
CA TYR A 118 -9.64 27.42 1.48
C TYR A 118 -10.69 28.23 0.72
N ALA A 119 -11.73 27.58 0.21
CA ALA A 119 -12.85 28.24 -0.47
C ALA A 119 -13.53 29.29 0.43
N ALA A 120 -13.75 28.96 1.71
CA ALA A 120 -14.30 29.90 2.69
C ALA A 120 -13.39 31.12 2.91
N ALA A 121 -12.06 30.93 2.96
CA ALA A 121 -11.11 32.03 3.10
C ALA A 121 -11.08 32.94 1.86
N PHE A 122 -11.20 32.39 0.64
CA PHE A 122 -11.34 33.17 -0.58
C PHE A 122 -12.65 33.95 -0.62
N GLU A 123 -13.76 33.30 -0.28
CA GLU A 123 -15.08 33.92 -0.22
C GLU A 123 -15.08 35.12 0.73
N ALA A 124 -14.51 34.96 1.94
CA ALA A 124 -14.42 36.03 2.92
C ALA A 124 -13.60 37.21 2.40
N ALA A 125 -12.39 36.95 1.87
CA ALA A 125 -11.50 38.01 1.37
C ALA A 125 -12.09 38.77 0.17
N LEU A 126 -12.79 38.07 -0.73
CA LEU A 126 -13.37 38.68 -1.94
C LEU A 126 -14.70 39.39 -1.67
N ARG A 127 -15.53 38.89 -0.75
CA ARG A 127 -16.71 39.63 -0.29
C ARG A 127 -16.35 40.93 0.41
N GLU A 128 -15.29 40.92 1.23
CA GLU A 128 -14.77 42.15 1.85
C GLU A 128 -14.25 43.14 0.80
N ALA A 129 -13.82 42.65 -0.37
CA ALA A 129 -13.43 43.47 -1.51
C ALA A 129 -14.60 43.92 -2.41
N GLY A 130 -15.85 43.63 -2.02
CA GLY A 130 -17.05 44.08 -2.74
C GLY A 130 -17.53 43.17 -3.88
N TRP A 131 -17.09 41.90 -3.90
CA TRP A 131 -17.52 40.93 -4.92
C TRP A 131 -18.75 40.13 -4.48
N ASN A 132 -19.57 39.73 -5.46
CA ASN A 132 -20.66 38.78 -5.26
C ASN A 132 -20.12 37.35 -5.48
N VAL A 133 -19.78 36.68 -4.38
CA VAL A 133 -19.17 35.34 -4.42
C VAL A 133 -20.21 34.26 -4.18
N HIS A 134 -20.23 33.26 -5.08
CA HIS A 134 -21.02 32.04 -4.99
C HIS A 134 -20.12 30.82 -4.84
N ASN A 135 -20.42 29.96 -3.87
CA ASN A 135 -19.67 28.73 -3.63
C ASN A 135 -20.46 27.51 -4.09
N TRP A 136 -19.81 26.63 -4.85
CA TRP A 136 -20.38 25.37 -5.30
C TRP A 136 -19.44 24.22 -4.93
N GLN A 137 -19.96 23.25 -4.19
CA GLN A 137 -19.26 22.02 -3.91
C GLN A 137 -19.56 21.02 -5.03
N ILE A 138 -18.51 20.42 -5.61
CA ILE A 138 -18.66 19.36 -6.61
C ILE A 138 -17.95 18.10 -6.13
N VAL A 139 -18.57 16.95 -6.36
CA VAL A 139 -17.95 15.63 -6.19
C VAL A 139 -17.49 15.18 -7.58
N ASN A 140 -16.17 15.16 -7.83
CA ASN A 140 -15.53 14.68 -9.06
C ASN A 140 -15.89 15.51 -10.34
N PRO A 141 -15.26 16.68 -10.56
CA PRO A 141 -15.63 17.57 -11.66
C PRO A 141 -15.14 17.04 -13.03
N PRO A 142 -16.01 16.95 -14.06
CA PRO A 142 -15.63 16.45 -15.37
C PRO A 142 -14.81 17.45 -16.22
N ARG A 143 -14.66 18.72 -15.80
CA ARG A 143 -13.78 19.75 -16.37
C ARG A 143 -13.78 21.01 -15.49
N ARG A 144 -12.63 21.69 -15.38
CA ARG A 144 -12.51 23.00 -14.70
C ARG A 144 -13.46 24.04 -15.35
N PRO A 145 -14.06 24.96 -14.58
CA PRO A 145 -14.96 25.98 -15.12
C PRO A 145 -14.23 26.91 -16.09
N MET A 146 -14.92 27.39 -17.14
CA MET A 146 -14.34 28.33 -18.13
C MET A 146 -14.04 29.71 -17.53
N SER A 147 -14.67 30.05 -16.41
CA SER A 147 -14.43 31.26 -15.62
C SER A 147 -14.62 30.95 -14.13
N GLY A 148 -13.75 31.46 -13.27
CA GLY A 148 -13.79 31.24 -11.82
C GLY A 148 -12.50 30.64 -11.26
N ILE A 149 -12.50 30.38 -9.95
CA ILE A 149 -11.38 29.74 -9.25
C ILE A 149 -11.80 28.30 -8.92
N ALA A 150 -10.94 27.34 -9.26
CA ALA A 150 -11.11 25.93 -8.92
C ALA A 150 -10.00 25.51 -7.93
N VAL A 151 -10.41 25.00 -6.77
CA VAL A 151 -9.52 24.55 -5.69
C VAL A 151 -9.84 23.12 -5.28
#